data_AF-A0A8T8WY14-F1
#
_entry.id   AF-A0A8T8WY14-F1
#
_cell.length_a   1.000
_cell.length_b   1.000
_cell.length_c   1.000
_cell.angle_alpha   90.00
_cell.angle_beta   90.00
_cell.angle_gamma   90.00
#
_symmetry.space_group_name_H-M   'P 1'
#
loop_
_entity.id
_entity.type
_entity.pdbx_description
1 polymer ?
#
loop_
_entity_poly.entity_id
_entity_poly.type
_entity_poly.pdbx_seq_one_letter_code
_entity_poly.pdbx_strand_id
1 'polypeptide(L)'
;MLWDFPEFGIATDGADIISAPDGHLPLASLARGQGRFPPCLSVVRIPTAIRYCEAVINLLCRDDETPREPYWLAIVTYVREYVDGTEAFHEECLKDGYRQFYTVMKQGDPQMYHHLKTLRDSLSQSNR
;
A
#
# COMPACT_ATOMS: atom_id res chain seq x y z
N MET A 1 2.25 -4.74 -14.81
CA MET A 1 1.44 -4.88 -13.57
C MET A 1 2.26 -4.36 -12.41
N LEU A 2 1.63 -3.85 -11.33
CA LEU A 2 2.32 -3.46 -10.08
C LEU A 2 3.27 -4.56 -9.58
N TRP A 3 2.98 -5.81 -9.93
CA TRP A 3 3.66 -7.03 -9.51
C TRP A 3 4.83 -7.46 -10.40
N ASP A 4 5.05 -6.79 -11.54
CA ASP A 4 6.13 -7.13 -12.46
C ASP A 4 7.46 -6.44 -12.09
N PHE A 5 7.45 -5.56 -11.08
CA PHE A 5 8.67 -4.87 -10.66
C PHE A 5 9.52 -5.77 -9.74
N PRO A 6 10.78 -6.05 -10.10
CA PRO A 6 11.67 -6.95 -9.35
C PRO A 6 11.85 -6.54 -7.88
N GLU A 7 11.78 -5.24 -7.58
CA GLU A 7 12.02 -4.73 -6.22
C GLU A 7 10.83 -4.99 -5.27
N PHE A 8 9.68 -5.45 -5.78
CA PHE A 8 8.58 -5.87 -4.92
C PHE A 8 8.75 -7.29 -4.37
N GLY A 9 9.67 -8.10 -4.90
CA GLY A 9 10.12 -9.36 -4.28
C GLY A 9 8.99 -10.27 -3.80
N ILE A 10 7.85 -10.29 -4.50
CA ILE A 10 6.66 -10.97 -4.03
C ILE A 10 6.83 -12.46 -4.31
N ALA A 11 7.37 -13.18 -3.34
CA ALA A 11 7.21 -14.63 -3.32
C ALA A 11 5.70 -14.93 -3.25
N THR A 12 5.19 -15.72 -4.19
CA THR A 12 3.76 -16.13 -4.21
C THR A 12 3.33 -16.83 -2.93
N ASP A 13 4.29 -17.32 -2.14
CA ASP A 13 4.12 -18.05 -0.89
C ASP A 13 4.60 -17.26 0.35
N GLY A 14 4.91 -15.96 0.19
CA GLY A 14 5.34 -15.08 1.28
C GLY A 14 4.19 -14.55 2.14
N ALA A 15 4.50 -14.09 3.35
CA ALA A 15 3.54 -13.45 4.27
C ALA A 15 2.88 -12.18 3.70
N ASP A 16 3.41 -11.66 2.60
CA ASP A 16 2.90 -10.49 1.88
C ASP A 16 1.76 -10.82 0.91
N ILE A 17 1.43 -12.10 0.72
CA ILE A 17 0.35 -12.56 -0.16
C ILE A 17 -0.65 -13.39 0.64
N ILE A 18 -1.92 -13.01 0.52
CA ILE A 18 -3.04 -13.66 1.19
C ILE A 18 -4.07 -14.16 0.17
N SER A 19 -4.97 -15.03 0.62
CA SER A 19 -6.11 -15.46 -0.20
C SER A 19 -7.12 -14.30 -0.30
N ALA A 20 -7.68 -14.04 -1.48
CA ALA A 20 -8.72 -13.01 -1.64
C ALA A 20 -9.99 -13.24 -0.79
N PRO A 21 -10.39 -14.48 -0.45
CA PRO A 21 -11.44 -14.75 0.55
C PRO A 21 -10.96 -14.81 2.01
N ASP A 22 -9.74 -14.34 2.34
CA ASP A 22 -9.21 -14.41 3.70
C ASP A 22 -10.14 -13.78 4.75
N GLY A 23 -10.19 -14.40 5.94
CA GLY A 23 -11.08 -14.03 7.03
C GLY A 23 -10.87 -12.61 7.56
N HIS A 24 -9.64 -12.09 7.51
CA HIS A 24 -9.27 -10.78 8.03
C HIS A 24 -9.60 -9.63 7.07
N LEU A 25 -9.92 -9.95 5.81
CA LEU A 25 -10.37 -8.96 4.84
C LEU A 25 -11.82 -8.54 5.14
N PRO A 26 -12.14 -7.24 4.99
CA PRO A 26 -13.47 -6.73 5.31
C PRO A 26 -14.53 -7.33 4.40
N LEU A 27 -15.75 -7.50 4.93
CA LEU A 27 -16.92 -7.83 4.12
C LEU A 27 -17.34 -6.63 3.25
N ALA A 28 -18.15 -6.92 2.24
CA ALA A 28 -18.79 -5.87 1.45
C ALA A 28 -19.56 -4.90 2.36
N SER A 29 -19.38 -3.61 2.11
CA SER A 29 -19.99 -2.52 2.89
C SER A 29 -20.37 -1.39 1.95
N LEU A 30 -21.48 -0.72 2.23
CA LEU A 30 -21.96 0.40 1.43
C LEU A 30 -20.86 1.47 1.35
N ALA A 31 -20.63 1.98 0.15
CA ALA A 31 -19.56 2.93 -0.18
C ALA A 31 -18.11 2.41 0.00
N ARG A 32 -17.86 1.19 0.49
CA ARG A 32 -16.50 0.63 0.72
C ARG A 32 -16.10 -0.51 -0.22
N GLY A 33 -16.91 -0.76 -1.25
CA GLY A 33 -16.64 -1.74 -2.30
C GLY A 33 -17.10 -3.16 -1.97
N GLN A 34 -16.61 -4.12 -2.74
CA GLN A 34 -17.08 -5.51 -2.72
C GLN A 34 -16.50 -6.35 -1.56
N GLY A 35 -15.49 -5.82 -0.85
CA GLY A 35 -14.82 -6.55 0.23
C GLY A 35 -14.11 -7.82 -0.25
N ARG A 36 -13.93 -8.77 0.66
CA ARG A 36 -13.29 -10.06 0.39
C ARG A 36 -14.09 -10.91 -0.60
N PHE A 37 -13.39 -11.76 -1.32
CA PHE A 37 -14.03 -12.65 -2.30
C PHE A 37 -14.85 -13.75 -1.62
N PRO A 38 -15.83 -14.35 -2.31
CA PRO A 38 -16.50 -15.56 -1.83
C PRO A 38 -15.51 -16.71 -1.64
N PRO A 39 -15.71 -17.62 -0.66
CA PRO A 39 -14.81 -18.76 -0.40
C PRO A 39 -14.58 -19.67 -1.61
N CYS A 40 -15.51 -19.72 -2.57
CA CYS A 40 -15.36 -20.51 -3.80
C CYS A 40 -14.25 -19.97 -4.74
N LEU A 41 -13.74 -18.77 -4.50
CA LEU A 41 -12.62 -18.15 -5.25
C LEU A 41 -11.29 -18.20 -4.48
N SER A 42 -11.07 -19.24 -3.67
CA SER A 42 -9.88 -19.42 -2.81
C SER A 42 -8.53 -19.47 -3.55
N VAL A 43 -8.56 -19.74 -4.86
CA VAL A 43 -7.36 -19.73 -5.72
C VAL A 43 -6.85 -18.33 -6.03
N VAL A 44 -7.68 -17.29 -5.85
CA VAL A 44 -7.27 -15.90 -6.10
C VAL A 44 -6.39 -15.42 -4.94
N ARG A 45 -5.19 -14.96 -5.28
CA ARG A 45 -4.17 -14.47 -4.34
C ARG A 45 -4.00 -12.98 -4.56
N ILE A 46 -3.94 -12.22 -3.47
CA ILE A 46 -3.73 -10.76 -3.50
C ILE A 46 -2.68 -10.37 -2.48
N PRO A 47 -2.02 -9.23 -2.66
CA PRO A 47 -1.11 -8.72 -1.64
C PRO A 47 -1.86 -8.27 -0.40
N THR A 48 -1.20 -8.36 0.75
CA THR A 48 -1.71 -7.75 1.98
C THR A 48 -1.91 -6.25 1.78
N ALA A 49 -2.81 -5.64 2.53
CA ALA A 49 -3.04 -4.20 2.45
C ALA A 49 -1.76 -3.40 2.80
N ILE A 50 -0.95 -3.91 3.73
CA ILE A 50 0.37 -3.37 4.07
C ILE A 50 1.27 -3.37 2.83
N ARG A 51 1.43 -4.52 2.17
CA ARG A 51 2.31 -4.62 1.01
C ARG A 51 1.82 -3.77 -0.16
N TYR A 52 0.51 -3.74 -0.38
CA TYR A 52 -0.10 -2.89 -1.40
C TYR A 52 0.18 -1.41 -1.12
N CYS A 53 0.01 -0.95 0.13
CA CYS A 53 0.27 0.43 0.53
C CYS A 53 1.75 0.81 0.32
N GLU A 54 2.68 -0.02 0.78
CA GLU A 54 4.12 0.20 0.54
C GLU A 54 4.43 0.29 -0.96
N ALA A 55 3.83 -0.57 -1.77
CA ALA A 55 4.07 -0.59 -3.21
C ALA A 55 3.57 0.70 -3.89
N VAL A 56 2.40 1.21 -3.49
CA VAL A 56 1.86 2.47 -4.00
C VAL A 56 2.71 3.65 -3.54
N ILE A 57 3.15 3.70 -2.28
CA ILE A 57 4.06 4.74 -1.80
C ILE A 57 5.40 4.67 -2.54
N ASN A 58 5.91 3.47 -2.83
CA ASN A 58 7.12 3.32 -3.61
C ASN A 58 6.96 3.89 -5.03
N LEU A 59 5.82 3.64 -5.67
CA LEU A 59 5.50 4.24 -6.97
C LEU A 59 5.38 5.76 -6.89
N LEU A 60 4.75 6.30 -5.83
CA LEU A 60 4.72 7.73 -5.55
C LEU A 60 6.13 8.33 -5.38
N CYS A 61 7.07 7.55 -4.83
CA CYS A 61 8.48 7.95 -4.76
C CYS A 61 9.16 7.94 -6.15
N ARG A 62 8.85 6.96 -7.01
CA ARG A 62 9.49 6.79 -8.32
C ARG A 62 9.01 7.77 -9.37
N ASP A 63 7.72 8.03 -9.38
CA ASP A 63 7.04 8.89 -10.36
C ASP A 63 7.06 10.37 -9.92
N ASP A 64 8.12 10.80 -9.22
CA ASP A 64 8.33 12.18 -8.77
C ASP A 64 8.35 13.16 -9.94
N GLU A 65 7.63 14.28 -9.80
CA GLU A 65 7.46 15.31 -10.83
C GLU A 65 6.86 14.80 -12.15
N THR A 66 6.26 13.61 -12.14
CA THR A 66 5.54 13.07 -13.31
C THR A 66 4.04 13.30 -13.19
N PRO A 67 3.29 13.28 -14.31
CA PRO A 67 1.83 13.34 -14.28
C PRO A 67 1.14 12.22 -13.48
N ARG A 68 1.88 11.15 -13.12
CA ARG A 68 1.37 10.03 -12.32
C ARG A 68 1.50 10.24 -10.82
N GLU A 69 2.33 11.18 -10.36
CA GLU A 69 2.53 11.46 -8.93
C GLU A 69 1.20 11.71 -8.19
N PRO A 70 0.30 12.60 -8.68
CA PRO A 70 -0.96 12.87 -7.98
C PRO A 70 -1.89 11.66 -7.97
N TYR A 71 -1.79 10.80 -9.00
CA TYR A 71 -2.55 9.57 -9.08
C TYR A 71 -2.13 8.61 -7.97
N TRP A 72 -0.84 8.37 -7.76
CA TRP A 72 -0.38 7.50 -6.68
C TRP A 72 -0.74 8.04 -5.31
N LEU A 73 -0.62 9.36 -5.10
CA LEU A 73 -1.05 10.00 -3.87
C LEU A 73 -2.54 9.73 -3.61
N ALA A 74 -3.39 9.88 -4.63
CA ALA A 74 -4.82 9.56 -4.52
C ALA A 74 -5.08 8.09 -4.18
N ILE A 75 -4.28 7.14 -4.71
CA ILE A 75 -4.38 5.73 -4.33
C ILE A 75 -3.97 5.51 -2.86
N VAL A 76 -2.93 6.18 -2.34
CA VAL A 76 -2.60 6.10 -0.90
C VAL A 76 -3.74 6.66 -0.06
N THR A 77 -4.36 7.78 -0.47
CA THR A 77 -5.55 8.33 0.21
C THR A 77 -6.73 7.36 0.15
N TYR A 78 -6.89 6.60 -0.94
CA TYR A 78 -7.91 5.56 -1.03
C TYR A 78 -7.69 4.42 -0.03
N VAL A 79 -6.43 3.99 0.16
CA VAL A 79 -6.07 3.02 1.21
C VAL A 79 -6.43 3.57 2.59
N ARG A 80 -6.06 4.83 2.88
CA ARG A 80 -6.44 5.51 4.12
C ARG A 80 -7.95 5.55 4.32
N GLU A 81 -8.71 5.89 3.30
CA GLU A 81 -10.16 6.08 3.45
C GLU A 81 -10.88 4.74 3.68
N TYR A 82 -10.50 3.69 2.94
CA TYR A 82 -11.29 2.47 2.85
C TYR A 82 -10.74 1.26 3.59
N VAL A 83 -9.43 1.24 3.86
CA VAL A 83 -8.72 0.06 4.36
C VAL A 83 -8.12 0.29 5.74
N ASP A 84 -7.63 1.51 6.01
CA ASP A 84 -7.18 1.92 7.35
C ASP A 84 -8.35 1.83 8.37
N GLY A 85 -8.04 1.34 9.57
CA GLY A 85 -9.03 1.05 10.61
C GLY A 85 -9.74 -0.30 10.47
N THR A 86 -9.40 -1.12 9.46
CA THR A 86 -9.83 -2.51 9.37
C THR A 86 -8.76 -3.47 9.89
N GLU A 87 -9.13 -4.70 10.22
CA GLU A 87 -8.18 -5.75 10.65
C GLU A 87 -7.15 -6.10 9.57
N ALA A 88 -7.39 -5.71 8.31
CA ALA A 88 -6.46 -5.95 7.21
C ALA A 88 -5.27 -4.98 7.21
N PHE A 89 -5.32 -3.87 7.96
CA PHE A 89 -4.31 -2.81 7.90
C PHE A 89 -3.90 -2.30 9.28
N HIS A 90 -2.69 -2.68 9.68
CA HIS A 90 -2.01 -2.25 10.90
C HIS A 90 -0.84 -1.34 10.51
N GLU A 91 -0.99 -0.03 10.74
CA GLU A 91 -0.01 1.00 10.33
C GLU A 91 1.40 0.70 10.85
N GLU A 92 1.52 0.10 12.04
CA GLU A 92 2.77 -0.33 12.65
C GLU A 92 3.53 -1.40 11.87
N CYS A 93 2.84 -2.14 10.98
CA CYS A 93 3.43 -3.16 10.11
C CYS A 93 4.08 -2.57 8.85
N LEU A 94 3.86 -1.29 8.55
CA LEU A 94 4.60 -0.61 7.48
C LEU A 94 6.08 -0.47 7.89
N LYS A 95 6.99 -0.66 6.93
CA LYS A 95 8.41 -0.35 7.12
C LYS A 95 8.61 1.11 7.51
N ASP A 96 9.61 1.39 8.34
CA ASP A 96 9.79 2.67 9.05
C ASP A 96 9.64 3.92 8.17
N GLY A 97 10.31 3.98 7.01
CA GLY A 97 10.22 5.15 6.11
C GLY A 97 8.85 5.34 5.48
N TYR A 98 8.17 4.24 5.13
CA TYR A 98 6.81 4.26 4.61
C TYR A 98 5.82 4.66 5.70
N ARG A 99 5.99 4.13 6.92
CA ARG A 99 5.18 4.46 8.09
C ARG A 99 5.26 5.95 8.41
N GLN A 100 6.46 6.51 8.50
CA GLN A 100 6.65 7.94 8.78
C GLN A 100 5.91 8.84 7.78
N PHE A 101 6.03 8.56 6.47
CA PHE A 101 5.27 9.29 5.45
C PHE A 101 3.76 9.10 5.65
N TYR A 102 3.30 7.86 5.81
CA TYR A 102 1.88 7.54 5.92
C TYR A 102 1.21 8.19 7.13
N THR A 103 1.85 8.15 8.31
CA THR A 103 1.35 8.77 9.54
C THR A 103 1.09 10.27 9.37
N VAL A 104 2.06 10.98 8.79
CA VAL A 104 2.00 12.44 8.61
C VAL A 104 0.98 12.82 7.51
N MET A 105 0.93 12.05 6.42
CA MET A 105 -0.09 12.19 5.37
C MET A 105 -1.51 12.00 5.94
N LYS A 106 -1.71 11.00 6.81
CA LYS A 106 -3.00 10.72 7.43
C LYS A 106 -3.53 11.88 8.29
N GLN A 107 -2.62 12.67 8.85
CA GLN A 107 -2.92 13.87 9.63
C GLN A 107 -3.15 15.12 8.77
N GLY A 108 -2.87 15.05 7.46
CA GLY A 108 -2.89 16.20 6.57
C GLY A 108 -1.77 17.20 6.85
N ASP A 109 -0.69 16.75 7.48
CA ASP A 109 0.43 17.60 7.86
C ASP A 109 1.35 17.86 6.63
N PRO A 110 1.66 19.13 6.29
CA PRO A 110 2.56 19.49 5.21
C PRO A 110 3.96 18.86 5.27
N GLN A 111 4.41 18.42 6.46
CA GLN A 111 5.67 17.68 6.62
C GLN A 111 5.69 16.34 5.87
N MET A 112 4.54 15.86 5.37
CA MET A 112 4.48 14.64 4.56
C MET A 112 5.41 14.71 3.34
N TYR A 113 5.57 15.89 2.72
CA TYR A 113 6.46 16.08 1.58
C TYR A 113 7.93 15.94 1.96
N HIS A 114 8.31 16.34 3.18
CA HIS A 114 9.66 16.15 3.69
C HIS A 114 9.95 14.65 3.87
N HIS A 115 9.06 13.92 4.55
CA HIS A 115 9.21 12.47 4.72
C HIS A 115 9.19 11.72 3.39
N LEU A 116 8.35 12.13 2.43
CA LEU A 116 8.32 11.55 1.10
C LEU A 116 9.65 11.75 0.38
N LYS A 117 10.23 12.96 0.44
CA LYS A 117 11.55 13.25 -0.13
C LYS A 117 12.65 12.40 0.52
N THR A 118 12.69 12.32 1.85
CA THR A 118 13.65 11.47 2.57
C THR A 118 13.53 10.00 2.16
N LEU A 119 12.30 9.50 2.00
CA LEU A 119 12.06 8.14 1.53
C LEU A 119 12.57 7.95 0.10
N ARG A 120 12.32 8.90 -0.82
CA ARG A 120 12.85 8.88 -2.20
C ARG A 120 14.37 8.75 -2.20
N ASP A 121 15.06 9.62 -1.47
CA ASP A 121 16.52 9.64 -1.39
C ASP A 121 17.07 8.29 -0.90
N SER A 122 16.42 7.67 0.10
CA SER A 122 16.82 6.35 0.63
C SER A 122 16.65 5.22 -0.39
N LEU A 123 15.58 5.25 -1.19
CA LEU A 123 15.31 4.23 -2.21
C LEU A 123 16.27 4.34 -3.39
N SER A 124 16.64 5.57 -3.78
CA SER A 124 17.65 5.81 -4.81
C SER A 124 19.04 5.32 -4.40
N GLN A 125 19.36 5.32 -3.11
CA GLN A 125 20.63 4.78 -2.59
C GLN A 125 20.63 3.25 -2.50
N SER A 126 19.48 2.63 -2.22
CA SER A 126 19.35 1.16 -2.15
C SER A 126 19.41 0.46 -3.51
N ASN A 127 19.20 1.19 -4.60
CA ASN A 127 19.23 0.66 -5.98
C ASN A 127 20.60 0.83 -6.68
N ARG A 128 21.63 1.29 -5.96
CA ARG A 128 23.03 1.34 -6.40
C ARG A 128 23.85 0.25 -5.73
#